data_AF-A0A8H5ZCJ6-F1
#
_entry.id   AF-A0A8H5ZCJ6-F1
#
_cell.length_a   1.000
_cell.length_b   1.000
_cell.length_c   1.000
_cell.angle_alpha   90.00
_cell.angle_beta   90.00
_cell.angle_gamma   90.00
#
_symmetry.space_group_name_H-M   'P 1'
#
loop_
_entity.id
_entity.type
_entity.pdbx_description
1 polymer ?
#
loop_
_entity_poly.entity_id
_entity_poly.type
_entity_poly.pdbx_seq_one_letter_code
_entity_poly.pdbx_strand_id
1 'polypeptide(L)'
;MRFQSLLAFPVSLALLWSAAGPFTNAAPAPLPPGAVTTNVELPRQIEHVLYGSDVEDVNVTTNHLVRRGCFPSKEEEEDIGPTTCDGSVPPLEELRTQIQRWGKVATRRPAFYTALGAGGAIKTSKCWVQTHPDLIAPVPDPPHNLGAVFFDDIVDKRYEAAIYPGLIGTRQTSYQKLLSQAMAMESQGEVWIFTKADVNFDTLNPDNTWNNWELPALTRNDKVERILRTDPTDGSDPPIIHEIWKRGDPPTANEPRGLVEF
;
A
#
# COMPACT_ATOMS: atom_id res chain seq x y z
N MET A 1 -41.87 19.39 -37.60
CA MET A 1 -40.69 20.02 -36.98
C MET A 1 -39.79 18.91 -36.47
N ARG A 2 -38.55 18.84 -36.97
CA ARG A 2 -37.53 17.88 -36.56
C ARG A 2 -36.82 18.42 -35.32
N PHE A 3 -36.61 17.59 -34.31
CA PHE A 3 -35.41 17.67 -33.46
C PHE A 3 -34.87 16.25 -33.27
N GLN A 4 -33.57 16.14 -33.56
CA GLN A 4 -32.82 14.91 -33.67
C GLN A 4 -32.35 14.42 -32.30
N SER A 5 -32.28 13.09 -32.21
CA SER A 5 -31.59 12.29 -31.21
C SER A 5 -30.10 12.64 -31.13
N LEU A 6 -29.53 12.68 -29.92
CA LEU A 6 -28.11 12.44 -29.69
C LEU A 6 -27.93 11.46 -28.53
N LEU A 7 -27.34 10.33 -28.90
CA LEU A 7 -26.73 9.29 -28.08
C LEU A 7 -25.59 9.89 -27.24
N ALA A 8 -25.44 9.44 -25.99
CA ALA A 8 -24.19 9.59 -25.24
C ALA A 8 -23.70 8.20 -24.82
N PHE A 9 -22.67 7.73 -25.52
CA PHE A 9 -21.83 6.57 -25.16
C PHE A 9 -20.78 6.96 -24.10
N PRO A 10 -20.17 5.99 -23.42
CA PRO A 10 -19.54 6.14 -22.11
C PRO A 10 -18.11 6.66 -22.19
N VAL A 11 -17.70 7.40 -21.17
CA VAL A 11 -16.33 7.84 -20.98
C VAL A 11 -15.56 6.73 -20.28
N SER A 12 -14.65 6.08 -21.01
CA SER A 12 -13.56 5.29 -20.46
C SER A 12 -12.24 6.05 -20.60
N LEU A 13 -11.42 5.84 -19.58
CA LEU A 13 -9.95 5.70 -19.61
C LEU A 13 -9.06 6.92 -19.30
N ALA A 14 -8.21 6.64 -18.30
CA ALA A 14 -6.84 7.08 -18.08
C ALA A 14 -6.61 8.53 -17.64
N LEU A 15 -6.15 8.69 -16.40
CA LEU A 15 -5.16 9.72 -16.08
C LEU A 15 -4.09 9.14 -15.15
N LEU A 16 -2.89 9.06 -15.73
CA LEU A 16 -1.62 8.75 -15.10
C LEU A 16 -1.26 9.76 -14.00
N TRP A 17 -0.45 9.27 -13.07
CA TRP A 17 0.36 10.05 -12.14
C TRP A 17 1.16 11.16 -12.84
N SER A 18 1.19 12.34 -12.21
CA SER A 18 2.34 13.24 -12.28
C SER A 18 2.42 14.01 -10.97
N ALA A 19 3.43 13.67 -10.17
CA ALA A 19 3.91 14.48 -9.07
C ALA A 19 4.71 15.64 -9.64
N ALA A 20 4.31 16.87 -9.33
CA ALA A 20 5.15 18.05 -9.39
C ALA A 20 4.55 19.12 -8.47
N GLY A 21 5.11 19.26 -7.28
CA GLY A 21 4.94 20.48 -6.47
C GLY A 21 5.94 21.55 -6.95
N PRO A 22 5.60 22.84 -6.91
CA PRO A 22 6.60 23.89 -7.04
C PRO A 22 7.16 24.22 -5.66
N PHE A 23 8.34 23.71 -5.33
CA PHE A 23 9.19 24.33 -4.32
C PHE A 23 10.01 25.42 -4.99
N THR A 24 9.99 26.58 -4.33
CA THR A 24 10.60 27.85 -4.68
C THR A 24 12.11 27.76 -4.80
N ASN A 25 12.64 28.37 -5.87
CA ASN A 25 14.07 28.62 -6.10
C ASN A 25 14.69 29.42 -4.95
N ALA A 26 15.72 28.87 -4.31
CA ALA A 26 16.77 29.64 -3.64
C ALA A 26 18.11 28.92 -3.92
N ALA A 27 18.92 29.52 -4.79
CA ALA A 27 20.26 29.04 -5.11
C ALA A 27 21.21 29.24 -3.91
N PRO A 28 22.09 28.28 -3.58
CA PRO A 28 23.20 28.54 -2.67
C PRO A 28 24.37 29.23 -3.39
N ALA A 29 25.00 30.16 -2.67
CA ALA A 29 26.15 30.96 -3.11
C ALA A 29 27.42 30.10 -3.40
N PRO A 30 28.32 30.56 -4.30
CA PRO A 30 29.54 29.83 -4.63
C PRO A 30 30.64 30.06 -3.58
N LEU A 31 31.43 29.01 -3.30
CA LEU A 31 32.66 29.08 -2.51
C LEU A 31 33.91 28.85 -3.38
N PRO A 32 35.08 29.41 -3.01
CA PRO A 32 36.22 29.73 -3.90
C PRO A 32 37.20 28.56 -4.16
N PRO A 33 38.10 28.68 -5.16
CA PRO A 33 38.94 27.58 -5.63
C PRO A 33 40.28 27.49 -4.86
N GLY A 34 40.76 26.27 -4.62
CA GLY A 34 42.07 25.99 -4.04
C GLY A 34 42.38 24.50 -4.04
N ALA A 35 43.53 24.13 -4.60
CA ALA A 35 43.95 22.81 -5.04
C ALA A 35 44.28 21.81 -3.91
N VAL A 36 44.30 20.51 -4.23
CA VAL A 36 45.51 19.66 -4.25
C VAL A 36 45.17 18.33 -4.94
N THR A 37 45.91 18.03 -6.00
CA THR A 37 46.03 16.76 -6.71
C THR A 37 46.84 15.74 -5.91
N THR A 38 46.43 14.48 -5.90
CA THR A 38 47.38 13.35 -5.85
C THR A 38 46.91 12.25 -6.80
N ASN A 39 47.68 12.06 -7.87
CA ASN A 39 47.65 10.86 -8.71
C ASN A 39 48.25 9.71 -7.91
N VAL A 40 47.54 8.57 -7.85
CA VAL A 40 48.15 7.28 -7.53
C VAL A 40 47.92 6.39 -8.74
N GLU A 41 49.02 6.11 -9.42
CA GLU A 41 49.13 5.20 -10.55
C GLU A 41 49.84 3.91 -10.09
N LEU A 42 49.58 2.80 -10.81
CA LEU A 42 50.31 1.52 -10.93
C LEU A 42 49.53 0.26 -10.47
N PRO A 43 49.73 -0.92 -11.10
CA PRO A 43 50.26 -1.21 -12.44
C PRO A 43 49.38 -2.18 -13.29
N ARG A 44 49.77 -2.25 -14.56
CA ARG A 44 49.29 -3.12 -15.64
C ARG A 44 49.76 -4.58 -15.50
N GLN A 45 48.94 -5.47 -16.07
CA GLN A 45 49.24 -6.80 -16.66
C GLN A 45 49.38 -8.01 -15.75
N ILE A 46 48.44 -8.96 -15.89
CA ILE A 46 48.73 -10.40 -15.98
C ILE A 46 47.95 -11.00 -17.18
N GLU A 47 48.75 -11.36 -18.17
CA GLU A 47 48.69 -12.43 -19.17
C GLU A 47 47.36 -13.09 -19.58
N HIS A 48 47.13 -13.05 -20.90
CA HIS A 48 46.30 -13.97 -21.65
C HIS A 48 46.84 -15.41 -21.55
N VAL A 49 45.99 -16.36 -21.18
CA VAL A 49 46.18 -17.78 -21.53
C VAL A 49 45.03 -18.19 -22.43
N LEU A 50 45.34 -18.30 -23.73
CA LEU A 50 44.57 -19.02 -24.73
C LEU A 50 44.93 -20.50 -24.62
N TYR A 51 43.95 -21.36 -24.34
CA TYR A 51 43.91 -22.72 -24.85
C TYR A 51 42.45 -23.04 -25.19
N GLY A 52 42.18 -23.10 -26.48
CA GLY A 52 40.89 -23.52 -27.02
C GLY A 52 40.84 -25.02 -27.22
N SER A 53 39.63 -25.58 -27.17
CA SER A 53 39.06 -26.38 -28.28
C SER A 53 37.59 -26.64 -27.97
N ASP A 54 36.78 -26.43 -29.01
CA ASP A 54 35.46 -27.02 -29.26
C ASP A 54 34.26 -26.53 -28.44
N VAL A 55 33.71 -25.40 -28.86
CA VAL A 55 32.26 -25.17 -28.75
C VAL A 55 31.75 -24.73 -30.12
N GLU A 56 30.82 -25.51 -30.65
CA GLU A 56 30.07 -25.23 -31.87
C GLU A 56 29.55 -23.78 -31.87
N ASP A 57 29.72 -23.10 -33.01
CA ASP A 57 29.12 -21.81 -33.31
C ASP A 57 27.58 -21.92 -33.29
N VAL A 58 26.98 -21.83 -32.10
CA VAL A 58 25.57 -21.48 -31.99
C VAL A 58 25.49 -19.98 -32.24
N ASN A 59 25.06 -19.63 -33.44
CA ASN A 59 24.60 -18.29 -33.80
C ASN A 59 23.37 -17.91 -32.95
N VAL A 60 23.59 -17.63 -31.66
CA VAL A 60 22.64 -16.92 -30.82
C VAL A 60 22.77 -15.46 -31.23
N THR A 61 21.94 -15.07 -32.19
CA THR A 61 21.51 -13.68 -32.26
C THR A 61 20.88 -13.39 -30.90
N THR A 62 21.67 -12.77 -30.04
CA THR A 62 21.30 -12.32 -28.71
C THR A 62 20.22 -11.26 -28.84
N ASN A 63 18.98 -11.70 -29.03
CA ASN A 63 17.81 -10.99 -28.54
C ASN A 63 17.86 -11.09 -27.01
N HIS A 64 18.69 -10.22 -26.45
CA HIS A 64 18.74 -9.75 -25.06
C HIS A 64 17.62 -10.29 -24.15
N LEU A 65 17.89 -11.43 -23.52
CA LEU A 65 17.98 -11.59 -22.06
C LEU A 65 17.44 -10.42 -21.21
N VAL A 66 16.11 -10.22 -21.12
CA VAL A 66 15.47 -9.55 -19.98
C VAL A 66 14.01 -10.01 -19.83
N ARG A 67 13.78 -11.21 -19.29
CA ARG A 67 12.55 -11.44 -18.52
C ARG A 67 12.88 -11.09 -17.07
N ARG A 68 12.36 -9.95 -16.59
CA ARG A 68 12.56 -9.36 -15.25
C ARG A 68 11.92 -10.23 -14.16
N GLY A 69 12.44 -11.44 -13.96
CA GLY A 69 12.07 -12.33 -12.86
C GLY A 69 13.12 -12.24 -11.76
N CYS A 70 12.73 -11.59 -10.67
CA CYS A 70 13.29 -11.64 -9.32
C CYS A 70 14.78 -12.08 -9.17
N PHE A 71 15.71 -11.14 -9.03
CA PHE A 71 16.88 -11.24 -8.15
C PHE A 71 17.50 -9.85 -7.95
N PRO A 72 17.70 -9.37 -6.71
CA PRO A 72 18.68 -8.31 -6.45
C PRO A 72 20.08 -8.91 -6.56
N SER A 73 20.88 -8.44 -7.51
CA SER A 73 22.28 -8.85 -7.70
C SER A 73 23.23 -8.18 -6.69
N LYS A 74 22.77 -7.93 -5.46
CA LYS A 74 23.56 -7.33 -4.38
C LYS A 74 23.20 -8.00 -3.06
N GLU A 75 24.14 -8.76 -2.54
CA GLU A 75 24.13 -9.26 -1.16
C GLU A 75 24.37 -8.08 -0.23
N GLU A 76 23.30 -7.34 0.10
CA GLU A 76 23.19 -6.40 1.24
C GLU A 76 21.83 -5.68 1.31
N GLU A 77 20.87 -6.01 0.46
CA GLU A 77 19.50 -5.51 0.60
C GLU A 77 18.72 -6.39 1.59
N GLU A 78 18.20 -5.78 2.65
CA GLU A 78 17.31 -6.40 3.64
C GLU A 78 16.30 -7.34 2.96
N ASP A 79 16.18 -8.58 3.46
CA ASP A 79 15.26 -9.59 2.95
C ASP A 79 13.81 -9.08 2.91
N ILE A 80 13.34 -8.70 1.72
CA ILE A 80 11.96 -8.28 1.44
C ILE A 80 10.95 -9.46 1.49
N GLY A 81 11.43 -10.68 1.74
CA GLY A 81 10.63 -11.89 1.82
C GLY A 81 10.23 -12.46 0.47
N PRO A 82 9.41 -13.53 0.46
CA PRO A 82 8.90 -14.11 -0.79
C PRO A 82 8.08 -13.06 -1.56
N THR A 83 8.23 -13.05 -2.88
CA THR A 83 7.47 -12.20 -3.80
C THR A 83 7.02 -13.04 -5.01
N THR A 84 5.75 -12.97 -5.39
CA THR A 84 5.23 -13.58 -6.62
C THR A 84 5.41 -12.65 -7.81
N CYS A 85 6.38 -12.93 -8.69
CA CYS A 85 6.66 -12.13 -9.89
C CYS A 85 5.87 -12.59 -11.15
N ASP A 86 4.93 -13.53 -11.02
CA ASP A 86 4.20 -14.14 -12.14
C ASP A 86 2.90 -13.40 -12.52
N GLY A 87 2.58 -12.32 -11.80
CA GLY A 87 1.36 -11.53 -12.00
C GLY A 87 0.11 -12.17 -11.40
N SER A 88 0.27 -13.18 -10.54
CA SER A 88 -0.76 -13.67 -9.63
C SER A 88 -0.90 -12.77 -8.40
N VAL A 89 -2.07 -12.78 -7.77
CA VAL A 89 -2.28 -12.09 -6.49
C VAL A 89 -1.64 -12.95 -5.40
N PRO A 90 -0.74 -12.41 -4.55
CA PRO A 90 -0.15 -13.20 -3.47
C PRO A 90 -1.23 -13.81 -2.56
N PRO A 91 -1.03 -15.03 -2.05
CA PRO A 91 -1.98 -15.67 -1.16
C PRO A 91 -2.12 -14.90 0.16
N LEU A 92 -3.27 -15.04 0.81
CA LEU A 92 -3.60 -14.30 2.05
C LEU A 92 -2.52 -14.44 3.15
N GLU A 93 -1.98 -15.65 3.35
CA GLU A 93 -0.96 -15.89 4.38
C GLU A 93 0.38 -15.19 4.08
N GLU A 94 0.73 -15.01 2.81
CA GLU A 94 1.90 -14.21 2.42
C GLU A 94 1.68 -12.73 2.77
N LEU A 95 0.50 -12.18 2.45
CA LEU A 95 0.16 -10.80 2.78
C LEU A 95 0.17 -10.55 4.29
N ARG A 96 -0.36 -11.49 5.08
CA ARG A 96 -0.29 -11.43 6.55
C ARG A 96 1.14 -11.45 7.06
N THR A 97 1.98 -12.34 6.52
CA THR A 97 3.41 -12.41 6.87
C THR A 97 4.12 -11.08 6.57
N GLN A 98 3.82 -10.44 5.44
CA GLN A 98 4.42 -9.16 5.07
C GLN A 98 3.96 -8.01 5.97
N ILE A 99 2.69 -7.99 6.39
CA ILE A 99 2.17 -7.03 7.39
C ILE A 99 2.87 -7.22 8.74
N GLN A 100 3.04 -8.47 9.18
CA GLN A 100 3.75 -8.79 10.42
C GLN A 100 5.22 -8.39 10.37
N ARG A 101 5.91 -8.67 9.25
CA ARG A 101 7.30 -8.23 9.02
C ARG A 101 7.43 -6.71 9.08
N TRP A 102 6.50 -5.96 8.49
CA TRP A 102 6.50 -4.50 8.55
C TRP A 102 6.18 -3.95 9.95
N GLY A 103 5.38 -4.66 10.73
CA GLY A 103 5.19 -4.45 12.16
C GLY A 103 4.36 -3.22 12.56
N LYS A 104 3.94 -2.38 11.61
CA LYS A 104 3.14 -1.17 11.91
C LYS A 104 1.73 -1.47 12.42
N VAL A 105 1.09 -2.52 11.89
CA VAL A 105 -0.27 -2.92 12.30
C VAL A 105 -0.32 -3.40 13.75
N ALA A 106 0.75 -4.05 14.23
CA ALA A 106 0.83 -4.49 15.61
C ALA A 106 1.15 -3.33 16.60
N THR A 107 1.77 -2.24 16.14
CA THR A 107 2.29 -1.20 17.03
C THR A 107 1.44 0.07 17.08
N ARG A 108 0.41 0.17 16.23
CA ARG A 108 -0.43 1.37 16.07
C ARG A 108 -1.91 0.99 15.99
N ARG A 109 -2.80 1.97 16.18
CA ARG A 109 -4.25 1.76 16.05
C ARG A 109 -4.63 1.57 14.57
N PRO A 110 -5.20 0.43 14.17
CA PRO A 110 -5.59 0.21 12.78
C PRO A 110 -6.71 1.18 12.37
N ALA A 111 -6.55 1.84 11.23
CA ALA A 111 -7.49 2.83 10.73
C ALA A 111 -7.93 2.51 9.29
N PHE A 112 -9.22 2.23 9.16
CA PHE A 112 -9.93 1.93 7.92
C PHE A 112 -10.77 3.13 7.47
N TYR A 113 -11.20 3.14 6.21
CA TYR A 113 -12.07 4.19 5.68
C TYR A 113 -13.01 3.64 4.62
N THR A 114 -14.22 4.19 4.54
CA THR A 114 -15.18 3.84 3.48
C THR A 114 -16.09 5.03 3.19
N ALA A 115 -16.58 5.13 1.94
CA ALA A 115 -17.55 6.15 1.52
C ALA A 115 -17.14 7.63 1.76
N LEU A 116 -15.83 7.93 1.82
CA LEU A 116 -15.29 9.30 1.95
C LEU A 116 -14.93 9.97 0.61
N GLY A 117 -15.09 9.28 -0.52
CA GLY A 117 -14.70 9.73 -1.86
C GLY A 117 -13.31 9.25 -2.30
N ALA A 118 -13.15 8.97 -3.60
CA ALA A 118 -12.10 8.10 -4.14
C ALA A 118 -10.65 8.63 -4.03
N GLY A 119 -10.43 9.94 -3.95
CA GLY A 119 -9.07 10.51 -3.98
C GLY A 119 -8.54 11.03 -2.63
N GLY A 120 -9.41 11.20 -1.63
CA GLY A 120 -9.10 11.95 -0.42
C GLY A 120 -9.22 11.17 0.88
N ALA A 121 -9.79 9.95 0.87
CA ALA A 121 -10.17 9.24 2.09
C ALA A 121 -9.02 9.05 3.09
N ILE A 122 -7.86 8.56 2.64
CA ILE A 122 -6.66 8.41 3.49
C ILE A 122 -6.22 9.78 4.01
N LYS A 123 -6.11 10.79 3.14
CA LYS A 123 -5.65 12.14 3.50
C LYS A 123 -6.55 12.77 4.55
N THR A 124 -7.87 12.74 4.34
CA THR A 124 -8.88 13.27 5.26
C THR A 124 -8.82 12.55 6.60
N SER A 125 -8.72 11.23 6.60
CA SER A 125 -8.63 10.44 7.84
C SER A 125 -7.33 10.71 8.60
N LYS A 126 -6.18 10.77 7.91
CA LYS A 126 -4.89 11.14 8.51
C LYS A 126 -4.93 12.54 9.11
N CYS A 127 -5.51 13.50 8.41
CA CYS A 127 -5.68 14.87 8.93
C CYS A 127 -6.51 14.86 10.22
N TRP A 128 -7.61 14.12 10.26
CA TRP A 128 -8.45 14.02 11.45
C TRP A 128 -7.69 13.42 12.64
N VAL A 129 -6.89 12.37 12.43
CA VAL A 129 -6.05 11.78 13.48
C VAL A 129 -5.03 12.79 14.02
N GLN A 130 -4.45 13.62 13.15
CA GLN A 130 -3.48 14.65 13.55
C GLN A 130 -4.10 15.74 14.42
N THR A 131 -5.38 16.07 14.22
CA THR A 131 -6.07 17.10 14.98
C THR A 131 -6.72 16.59 16.27
N HIS A 132 -6.75 15.28 16.49
CA HIS A 132 -7.32 14.64 17.71
C HIS A 132 -6.31 13.73 18.42
N PRO A 133 -5.15 14.26 18.87
CA PRO A 133 -4.11 13.48 19.52
C PRO A 133 -4.52 12.95 20.90
N ASP A 134 -5.55 13.53 21.51
CA ASP A 134 -6.19 13.06 22.74
C ASP A 134 -6.98 11.76 22.53
N LEU A 135 -7.58 11.60 21.35
CA LEU A 135 -8.29 10.38 20.97
C LEU A 135 -7.32 9.31 20.49
N ILE A 136 -6.42 9.64 19.57
CA ILE A 136 -5.43 8.70 19.01
C ILE A 136 -4.02 9.28 19.21
N ALA A 137 -3.40 8.91 20.33
CA ALA A 137 -2.09 9.41 20.72
C ALA A 137 -1.00 9.02 19.71
N PRO A 138 -0.16 9.98 19.25
CA PRO A 138 1.02 9.69 18.43
C PRO A 138 1.97 8.68 19.09
N VAL A 139 2.63 7.85 18.27
CA VAL A 139 3.66 6.93 18.77
C VAL A 139 4.99 7.67 18.90
N PRO A 140 5.74 7.52 20.02
CA PRO A 140 7.08 8.08 20.13
C PRO A 140 7.99 7.45 19.07
N ASP A 141 8.56 8.28 18.18
CA ASP A 141 9.65 7.97 17.25
C ASP A 141 9.29 7.32 15.88
N PRO A 142 9.58 7.91 14.69
CA PRO A 142 10.18 9.24 14.38
C PRO A 142 9.11 10.26 13.87
N PRO A 143 9.45 11.49 13.40
CA PRO A 143 8.67 12.75 13.54
C PRO A 143 7.38 12.91 12.70
N HIS A 144 6.85 11.82 12.15
CA HIS A 144 5.57 11.81 11.42
C HIS A 144 4.69 10.62 11.81
N ASN A 145 4.90 10.04 13.00
CA ASN A 145 4.13 8.90 13.46
C ASN A 145 2.74 9.31 13.95
N LEU A 146 1.76 9.05 13.11
CA LEU A 146 0.38 8.94 13.54
C LEU A 146 0.27 7.82 14.58
N GLY A 147 -0.57 8.01 15.59
CA GLY A 147 -0.98 6.95 16.50
C GLY A 147 -1.74 5.81 15.80
N ALA A 148 -2.11 6.05 14.54
CA ALA A 148 -2.81 5.12 13.68
C ALA A 148 -1.96 4.64 12.49
N VAL A 149 -2.33 3.48 11.97
CA VAL A 149 -1.77 2.89 10.74
C VAL A 149 -2.87 2.75 9.70
N PHE A 150 -2.58 3.22 8.49
CA PHE A 150 -3.50 3.26 7.35
C PHE A 150 -3.02 2.34 6.25
N PHE A 151 -3.91 2.05 5.29
CA PHE A 151 -3.66 1.14 4.17
C PHE A 151 -2.37 1.42 3.37
N ASP A 152 -1.91 2.67 3.30
CA ASP A 152 -0.68 3.05 2.58
C ASP A 152 0.63 2.87 3.37
N ASP A 153 0.56 2.32 4.59
CA ASP A 153 1.71 2.07 5.49
C ASP A 153 1.60 0.71 6.20
N ILE A 154 0.90 -0.27 5.61
CA ILE A 154 0.71 -1.61 6.22
C ILE A 154 1.72 -2.66 5.75
N VAL A 155 2.40 -2.42 4.63
CA VAL A 155 3.48 -3.28 4.10
C VAL A 155 4.66 -2.41 3.66
N ASP A 156 5.83 -3.02 3.52
CA ASP A 156 7.00 -2.34 2.97
C ASP A 156 6.72 -1.90 1.52
N LYS A 157 7.01 -0.62 1.22
CA LYS A 157 6.84 -0.06 -0.12
C LYS A 157 7.70 -0.74 -1.17
N ARG A 158 8.84 -1.34 -0.77
CA ARG A 158 9.69 -2.17 -1.64
C ARG A 158 8.99 -3.46 -2.03
N TYR A 159 8.33 -4.12 -1.08
CA TYR A 159 7.52 -5.31 -1.35
C TYR A 159 6.37 -4.96 -2.29
N GLU A 160 5.62 -3.88 -2.00
CA GLU A 160 4.52 -3.45 -2.86
C GLU A 160 5.01 -3.09 -4.28
N ALA A 161 6.15 -2.40 -4.41
CA ALA A 161 6.76 -2.07 -5.69
C ALA A 161 7.25 -3.30 -6.49
N ALA A 162 7.58 -4.41 -5.83
CA ALA A 162 7.98 -5.65 -6.49
C ALA A 162 6.78 -6.38 -7.13
N ILE A 163 5.61 -6.35 -6.48
CA ILE A 163 4.45 -7.13 -6.92
C ILE A 163 3.43 -6.32 -7.73
N TYR A 164 3.13 -5.08 -7.31
CA TYR A 164 2.02 -4.30 -7.84
C TYR A 164 2.12 -4.03 -9.36
N PRO A 165 3.30 -3.77 -9.94
CA PRO A 165 3.43 -3.59 -11.39
C PRO A 165 3.11 -4.84 -12.22
N GLY A 166 3.23 -6.03 -11.62
CA GLY A 166 2.88 -7.30 -12.27
C GLY A 166 1.38 -7.58 -12.29
N LEU A 167 0.60 -6.89 -11.46
CA LEU A 167 -0.85 -7.04 -11.37
C LEU A 167 -1.54 -6.15 -12.41
N ILE A 168 -2.48 -6.72 -13.18
CA ILE A 168 -3.21 -6.00 -14.24
C ILE A 168 -4.72 -6.13 -14.01
N GLY A 169 -5.45 -5.04 -14.25
CA GLY A 169 -6.91 -5.01 -14.24
C GLY A 169 -7.50 -5.40 -12.88
N THR A 170 -8.43 -6.35 -12.89
CA THR A 170 -9.14 -6.84 -11.69
C THR A 170 -8.23 -7.44 -10.64
N ARG A 171 -7.02 -7.88 -11.00
CA ARG A 171 -6.03 -8.41 -10.05
C ARG A 171 -5.48 -7.34 -9.11
N GLN A 172 -5.34 -6.09 -9.55
CA GLN A 172 -4.96 -4.98 -8.66
C GLN A 172 -6.02 -4.75 -7.59
N THR A 173 -7.29 -4.71 -8.01
CA THR A 173 -8.42 -4.59 -7.08
C THR A 173 -8.48 -5.76 -6.11
N SER A 174 -8.27 -6.98 -6.60
CA SER A 174 -8.31 -8.20 -5.78
C SER A 174 -7.16 -8.23 -4.77
N TYR A 175 -5.95 -7.83 -5.18
CA TYR A 175 -4.81 -7.65 -4.29
C TYR A 175 -5.10 -6.62 -3.20
N GLN A 176 -5.60 -5.43 -3.56
CA GLN A 176 -5.88 -4.39 -2.56
C GLN A 176 -6.94 -4.83 -1.55
N LYS A 177 -8.00 -5.52 -2.00
CA LYS A 177 -9.04 -6.06 -1.12
C LYS A 177 -8.50 -7.16 -0.20
N LEU A 178 -7.69 -8.07 -0.74
CA LEU A 178 -7.09 -9.16 0.04
C LEU A 178 -6.06 -8.63 1.04
N LEU A 179 -5.28 -7.61 0.67
CA LEU A 179 -4.35 -6.93 1.56
C LEU A 179 -5.09 -6.21 2.70
N SER A 180 -6.24 -5.60 2.40
CA SER A 180 -7.06 -4.95 3.43
C SER A 180 -7.67 -5.96 4.40
N GLN A 181 -8.09 -7.13 3.89
CA GLN A 181 -8.49 -8.26 4.73
C GLN A 181 -7.32 -8.74 5.62
N ALA A 182 -6.11 -8.86 5.06
CA ALA A 182 -4.93 -9.24 5.84
C ALA A 182 -4.65 -8.22 6.96
N MET A 183 -4.77 -6.92 6.68
CA MET A 183 -4.68 -5.86 7.70
C MET A 183 -5.72 -6.04 8.81
N ALA A 184 -6.97 -6.34 8.48
CA ALA A 184 -8.02 -6.62 9.45
C ALA A 184 -7.73 -7.85 10.32
N MET A 185 -7.10 -8.89 9.76
CA MET A 185 -6.70 -10.10 10.49
C MET A 185 -5.49 -9.88 11.42
N GLU A 186 -4.62 -8.94 11.10
CA GLU A 186 -3.46 -8.59 11.93
C GLU A 186 -3.71 -7.40 12.88
N SER A 187 -4.87 -6.76 12.75
CA SER A 187 -5.31 -5.67 13.62
C SER A 187 -5.47 -6.12 15.06
N GLN A 188 -5.30 -5.20 16.01
CA GLN A 188 -5.50 -5.50 17.44
C GLN A 188 -5.93 -4.27 18.23
N GLY A 189 -6.52 -4.50 19.40
CA GLY A 189 -7.01 -3.46 20.29
C GLY A 189 -8.18 -2.68 19.69
N GLU A 190 -8.09 -1.37 19.78
CA GLU A 190 -9.08 -0.45 19.21
C GLU A 190 -8.81 -0.19 17.73
N VAL A 191 -9.83 -0.42 16.91
CA VAL A 191 -9.81 -0.20 15.46
C VAL A 191 -10.74 0.95 15.11
N TRP A 192 -10.34 1.79 14.15
CA TRP A 192 -11.12 2.94 13.70
C TRP A 192 -11.62 2.76 12.27
N ILE A 193 -12.85 3.19 12.01
CA ILE A 193 -13.43 3.33 10.66
C ILE A 193 -13.88 4.77 10.44
N PHE A 194 -13.27 5.41 9.45
CA PHE A 194 -13.59 6.75 9.01
C PHE A 194 -14.62 6.72 7.88
N THR A 195 -15.80 7.29 8.10
CA THR A 195 -16.88 7.32 7.10
C THR A 195 -17.89 8.41 7.42
N LYS A 196 -18.62 8.91 6.43
CA LYS A 196 -19.63 9.94 6.68
C LYS A 196 -20.71 9.46 7.66
N ALA A 197 -21.25 10.35 8.47
CA ALA A 197 -22.24 10.00 9.51
C ALA A 197 -23.53 9.38 8.93
N ASP A 198 -23.92 9.76 7.72
CA ASP A 198 -25.12 9.29 7.02
C ASP A 198 -24.97 7.94 6.32
N VAL A 199 -23.76 7.36 6.29
CA VAL A 199 -23.51 6.09 5.63
C VAL A 199 -24.16 4.94 6.39
N ASN A 200 -25.07 4.23 5.72
CA ASN A 200 -25.63 2.97 6.20
C ASN A 200 -24.83 1.79 5.62
N PHE A 201 -24.14 1.04 6.50
CA PHE A 201 -23.32 -0.11 6.10
C PHE A 201 -24.11 -1.25 5.46
N ASP A 202 -25.39 -1.41 5.80
CA ASP A 202 -26.26 -2.45 5.23
C ASP A 202 -26.60 -2.17 3.75
N THR A 203 -26.43 -0.92 3.31
CA THR A 203 -26.74 -0.48 1.94
C THR A 203 -25.50 -0.33 1.06
N LEU A 204 -24.32 -0.67 1.58
CA LEU A 204 -23.08 -0.63 0.80
C LEU A 204 -23.13 -1.67 -0.32
N ASN A 205 -22.52 -1.33 -1.46
CA ASN A 205 -22.36 -2.24 -2.60
C ASN A 205 -21.79 -3.61 -2.14
N PRO A 206 -22.28 -4.76 -2.64
CA PRO A 206 -21.70 -6.09 -2.39
C PRO A 206 -20.20 -6.23 -2.68
N ASP A 207 -19.61 -5.33 -3.47
CA ASP A 207 -18.17 -5.27 -3.73
C ASP A 207 -17.43 -4.23 -2.88
N ASN A 208 -18.09 -3.61 -1.90
CA ASN A 208 -17.45 -2.71 -0.94
C ASN A 208 -16.47 -3.48 -0.04
N THR A 209 -15.22 -3.01 0.03
CA THR A 209 -14.14 -3.66 0.78
C THR A 209 -14.44 -3.75 2.28
N TRP A 210 -14.93 -2.65 2.87
CA TRP A 210 -15.28 -2.61 4.29
C TRP A 210 -16.28 -3.69 4.66
N ASN A 211 -17.40 -3.78 3.94
CA ASN A 211 -18.50 -4.66 4.30
C ASN A 211 -18.19 -6.17 4.08
N ASN A 212 -17.32 -6.52 3.13
CA ASN A 212 -17.16 -7.91 2.68
C ASN A 212 -15.77 -8.51 2.92
N TRP A 213 -14.75 -7.68 3.18
CA TRP A 213 -13.37 -8.12 3.44
C TRP A 213 -12.90 -7.72 4.84
N GLU A 214 -13.10 -6.45 5.22
CA GLU A 214 -12.51 -5.88 6.43
C GLU A 214 -13.36 -6.17 7.68
N LEU A 215 -14.62 -5.73 7.72
CA LEU A 215 -15.49 -5.89 8.89
C LEU A 215 -15.70 -7.38 9.27
N PRO A 216 -15.95 -8.31 8.32
CA PRO A 216 -16.00 -9.72 8.66
C PRO A 216 -14.73 -10.29 9.28
N ALA A 217 -13.57 -9.79 8.87
CA ALA A 217 -12.28 -10.24 9.40
C ALA A 217 -12.01 -9.65 10.78
N LEU A 218 -12.31 -8.36 10.97
CA LEU A 218 -12.20 -7.68 12.26
C LEU A 218 -13.07 -8.33 13.34
N THR A 219 -14.33 -8.62 13.03
CA THR A 219 -15.28 -9.19 14.02
C THR A 219 -14.99 -10.65 14.39
N ARG A 220 -14.11 -11.33 13.64
CA ARG A 220 -13.60 -12.68 13.93
C ARG A 220 -12.20 -12.67 14.55
N ASN A 221 -11.54 -11.51 14.60
CA ASN A 221 -10.20 -11.38 15.11
C ASN A 221 -10.24 -11.24 16.64
N ASP A 222 -9.70 -12.23 17.33
CA ASP A 222 -9.68 -12.34 18.80
C ASP A 222 -8.77 -11.31 19.48
N LYS A 223 -7.95 -10.58 18.71
CA LYS A 223 -7.11 -9.48 19.20
C LYS A 223 -7.81 -8.13 19.13
N VAL A 224 -8.90 -7.99 18.38
CA VAL A 224 -9.69 -6.75 18.34
C VAL A 224 -10.54 -6.64 19.60
N GLU A 225 -10.59 -5.46 20.18
CA GLU A 225 -11.37 -5.16 21.38
C GLU A 225 -12.65 -4.42 21.03
N ARG A 226 -12.56 -3.41 20.15
CA ARG A 226 -13.69 -2.61 19.68
C ARG A 226 -13.40 -1.95 18.35
N ILE A 227 -14.47 -1.66 17.61
CA ILE A 227 -14.45 -0.92 16.36
C ILE A 227 -15.22 0.40 16.57
N LEU A 228 -14.52 1.52 16.39
CA LEU A 228 -15.05 2.86 16.55
C LEU A 228 -15.23 3.52 15.18
N ARG A 229 -16.40 4.10 14.96
CA ARG A 229 -16.76 4.87 13.78
C ARG A 229 -16.74 6.35 14.09
N THR A 230 -16.17 7.14 13.19
CA THR A 230 -16.24 8.61 13.23
C THR A 230 -16.36 9.17 11.82
N ASP A 231 -17.02 10.34 11.71
CA ASP A 231 -17.04 11.12 10.48
C ASP A 231 -15.93 12.17 10.53
N PRO A 232 -14.85 12.02 9.73
CA PRO A 232 -13.76 12.97 9.74
C PRO A 232 -14.10 14.33 9.10
N THR A 233 -15.32 14.47 8.54
CA THR A 233 -15.84 15.69 7.95
C THR A 233 -16.91 16.37 8.80
N ASP A 234 -17.31 15.75 9.90
CA ASP A 234 -18.20 16.36 10.88
C ASP A 234 -17.44 17.43 11.67
N GLY A 235 -18.10 18.57 11.90
CA GLY A 235 -17.52 19.75 12.56
C GLY A 235 -17.76 19.79 14.07
N SER A 236 -18.30 18.73 14.66
CA SER A 236 -18.62 18.66 16.09
C SER A 236 -17.35 18.65 16.95
N ASP A 237 -17.41 19.34 18.09
CA ASP A 237 -16.38 19.35 19.12
C ASP A 237 -17.04 19.16 20.52
N PRO A 238 -16.85 18.01 21.19
CA PRO A 238 -16.02 16.88 20.78
C PRO A 238 -16.58 16.14 19.55
N PRO A 239 -15.72 15.45 18.78
CA PRO A 239 -16.17 14.69 17.62
C PRO A 239 -17.09 13.54 18.03
N ILE A 240 -18.05 13.22 17.16
CA ILE A 240 -19.00 12.14 17.39
C ILE A 240 -18.35 10.79 17.09
N ILE A 241 -18.34 9.90 18.09
CA ILE A 241 -17.75 8.56 17.98
C ILE A 241 -18.81 7.52 18.31
N HIS A 242 -18.95 6.52 17.44
CA HIS A 242 -19.87 5.41 17.63
C HIS A 242 -19.11 4.08 17.74
N GLU A 243 -19.31 3.35 18.83
CA GLU A 243 -18.92 1.94 18.89
C GLU A 243 -19.89 1.13 18.03
N ILE A 244 -19.38 0.50 16.97
CA ILE A 244 -20.20 -0.30 16.03
C ILE A 244 -20.05 -1.81 16.24
N TRP A 245 -19.05 -2.21 17.02
CA TRP A 245 -18.80 -3.59 17.42
C TRP A 245 -17.80 -3.60 18.58
N LYS A 246 -17.95 -4.54 19.51
CA LYS A 246 -16.95 -4.85 20.53
C LYS A 246 -16.81 -6.35 20.77
N ARG A 247 -15.70 -6.75 21.39
CA ARG A 247 -15.48 -8.13 21.81
C ARG A 247 -16.63 -8.62 22.69
N GLY A 248 -17.23 -9.74 22.28
CA GLY A 248 -18.43 -10.30 22.89
C GLY A 248 -19.69 -10.11 22.05
N ASP A 249 -19.69 -9.15 21.11
CA ASP A 249 -20.70 -9.06 20.08
C ASP A 249 -20.52 -10.22 19.07
N PRO A 250 -21.60 -10.73 18.47
CA PRO A 250 -21.49 -11.76 17.45
C PRO A 250 -20.67 -11.26 16.24
N PRO A 251 -19.91 -12.14 15.56
CA PRO A 251 -19.30 -11.79 14.30
C PRO A 251 -20.37 -11.47 13.24
N THR A 252 -19.99 -10.76 12.18
CA THR A 252 -20.89 -10.59 11.03
C THR A 252 -21.33 -11.95 10.50
N ALA A 253 -22.57 -12.04 9.99
CA ALA A 253 -23.12 -13.30 9.47
C ALA A 253 -22.24 -13.92 8.36
N ASN A 254 -21.69 -13.09 7.47
CA ASN A 254 -20.83 -13.53 6.38
C ASN A 254 -19.37 -13.60 6.83
N GLU A 255 -18.64 -14.58 6.31
CA GLU A 255 -17.18 -14.68 6.41
C GLU A 255 -16.46 -13.66 5.52
N PRO A 256 -15.18 -13.34 5.81
CA PRO A 256 -14.36 -12.51 4.92
C PRO A 256 -14.25 -13.18 3.54
N ARG A 257 -14.51 -12.41 2.48
CA ARG A 257 -14.68 -12.96 1.13
C ARG A 257 -13.41 -13.58 0.53
N GLY A 258 -12.22 -13.19 1.01
CA GLY A 258 -10.96 -13.74 0.52
C GLY A 258 -10.63 -13.30 -0.91
N LEU A 259 -9.82 -14.09 -1.61
CA LEU A 259 -9.44 -13.80 -2.99
C LEU A 259 -10.64 -14.01 -3.92
N VAL A 260 -10.97 -13.00 -4.72
CA VAL A 260 -11.97 -13.11 -5.78
C VAL A 260 -11.24 -13.02 -7.11
N GLU A 261 -11.19 -14.13 -7.85
CA GLU A 261 -10.69 -14.14 -9.22
C GLU A 261 -11.83 -13.73 -10.15
N PHE A 262 -11.56 -12.74 -11.01
CA PHE A 262 -12.49 -12.22 -12.02
C PHE A 262 -12.02 -12.62 -13.42
#